data_AF-A0A941BTW3-F1
#
_entry.id   AF-A0A941BTW3-F1
#
_cell.length_a   1.000
_cell.length_b   1.000
_cell.length_c   1.000
_cell.angle_alpha   90.00
_cell.angle_beta   90.00
_cell.angle_gamma   90.00
#
_symmetry.space_group_name_H-M   'P 1'
#
loop_
_entity.id
_entity.type
_entity.pdbx_description
1 polymer ?
#
loop_
_entity_poly.entity_id
_entity_poly.type
_entity_poly.pdbx_seq_one_letter_code
_entity_poly.pdbx_strand_id
1 'polypeptide(L)'
;TTGGNQARTALPKDVVPGDTVTVQAQVKTPINSASGNKRTDYVLTWDLLDTTTGTWLSEGTGGIPGLKQNVAVEDPTSNTLGLEKFYAYTGKNTGAGSTVMNNLAAGNSVWSYNAVNNPGRGVNTFFRIAYNSLDTSDTVLGGGWSGQAAGPLRLGAPLDFHPNPNPTEVRLPDGDGTTHVFRKQADGTWKAPAGVHFRLTAKAGLDCTPDKDPVPDAWTLLRPDGTRFLFGCDGYLTSVVDNDGNTQTYTYEERKSNNKPTKFLTYITDPAGRQSLTVDYYKKGDASYEYIDDSGAKVTGSHLTNSKIYDHIKS
;
A
#
# COMPACT_ATOMS: atom_id res chain seq x y z
N THR A 1 -0.68 18.48 -18.84
CA THR A 1 -1.86 18.52 -17.95
C THR A 1 -2.87 19.48 -18.55
N THR A 2 -4.17 19.23 -18.45
CA THR A 2 -5.21 20.22 -18.85
C THR A 2 -5.70 20.96 -17.60
N GLY A 3 -6.28 22.16 -17.76
CA GLY A 3 -6.81 22.93 -16.63
C GLY A 3 -7.86 22.18 -15.79
N GLY A 4 -8.57 21.21 -16.37
CA GLY A 4 -9.56 20.39 -15.67
C GLY A 4 -8.99 19.55 -14.52
N ASN A 5 -7.76 19.06 -14.67
CA ASN A 5 -7.13 18.13 -13.73
C ASN A 5 -6.15 18.84 -12.76
N GLN A 6 -6.00 20.16 -12.88
CA GLN A 6 -5.16 20.95 -11.99
C GLN A 6 -5.95 21.38 -10.74
N ALA A 7 -5.29 21.30 -9.59
CA ALA A 7 -5.70 21.93 -8.34
C ALA A 7 -4.57 22.82 -7.87
N ARG A 8 -4.90 24.04 -7.42
CA ARG A 8 -3.92 25.02 -6.95
C ARG A 8 -4.10 25.21 -5.46
N THR A 9 -3.01 25.20 -4.72
CA THR A 9 -2.99 25.50 -3.29
C THR A 9 -1.99 26.64 -3.08
N ALA A 10 -2.43 27.71 -2.42
CA ALA A 10 -1.55 28.82 -2.10
C ALA A 10 -0.49 28.38 -1.08
N LEU A 11 0.73 28.90 -1.23
CA LEU A 11 1.74 28.74 -0.19
C LEU A 11 1.33 29.55 1.04
N PRO A 12 1.56 29.05 2.26
CA PRO A 12 1.15 29.73 3.49
C PRO A 12 1.98 30.98 3.79
N LYS A 13 3.17 31.08 3.19
CA LYS A 13 4.09 32.21 3.27
C LYS A 13 5.05 32.17 2.08
N ASP A 14 5.79 33.25 1.88
CA ASP A 14 6.96 33.26 1.01
C ASP A 14 8.01 32.28 1.55
N VAL A 15 8.59 31.48 0.65
CA VAL A 15 9.58 30.46 1.00
C VAL A 15 10.94 30.94 0.52
N VAL A 16 11.76 31.43 1.46
CA VAL A 16 13.13 31.88 1.16
C VAL A 16 14.07 30.68 0.93
N PRO A 17 15.24 30.86 0.29
CA PRO A 17 16.19 29.77 0.10
C PRO A 17 16.56 29.07 1.42
N GLY A 18 16.43 27.74 1.45
CA GLY A 18 16.68 26.92 2.63
C GLY A 18 15.51 26.79 3.62
N ASP A 19 14.42 27.56 3.43
CA ASP A 19 13.20 27.44 4.23
C ASP A 19 12.32 26.29 3.71
N THR A 20 11.38 25.84 4.53
CA THR A 20 10.42 24.79 4.18
C THR A 20 9.04 25.14 4.75
N VAL A 21 8.00 24.82 3.99
CA VAL A 21 6.60 24.97 4.41
C VAL A 21 5.84 23.67 4.23
N THR A 22 4.93 23.39 5.15
CA THR A 22 3.97 22.30 4.99
C THR A 22 2.71 22.83 4.33
N VAL A 23 2.24 22.13 3.30
CA VAL A 23 1.04 22.50 2.56
C VAL A 23 0.05 21.34 2.62
N GLN A 24 -1.18 21.62 3.03
CA GLN A 24 -2.31 20.70 2.89
C GLN A 24 -2.98 20.95 1.55
N ALA A 25 -2.47 20.33 0.51
CA ALA A 25 -2.97 20.53 -0.84
C ALA A 25 -4.20 19.67 -1.14
N GLN A 26 -5.15 20.25 -1.86
CA GLN A 26 -6.28 19.52 -2.44
C GLN A 26 -5.83 18.91 -3.77
N VAL A 27 -6.22 17.65 -4.02
CA VAL A 27 -6.00 16.98 -5.31
C VAL A 27 -7.33 16.64 -5.93
N LYS A 28 -7.40 16.68 -7.26
CA LYS A 28 -8.55 16.18 -8.02
C LYS A 28 -8.28 14.75 -8.41
N THR A 29 -9.18 13.85 -8.04
CA THR A 29 -9.14 12.48 -8.52
C THR A 29 -9.53 12.44 -10.00
N PRO A 30 -8.84 11.66 -10.84
CA PRO A 30 -9.33 11.33 -12.18
C PRO A 30 -10.73 10.72 -12.09
N ILE A 31 -11.56 10.98 -13.09
CA ILE A 31 -12.81 10.23 -13.26
C ILE A 31 -12.44 8.91 -13.92
N ASN A 32 -12.46 7.81 -13.15
CA ASN A 32 -12.40 6.48 -13.76
C ASN A 32 -13.70 6.26 -14.55
N SER A 33 -13.59 5.64 -15.73
CA SER A 33 -14.77 5.34 -16.55
C SER A 33 -15.72 4.38 -15.81
N ALA A 34 -17.02 4.49 -16.11
CA ALA A 34 -18.02 3.56 -15.59
C ALA A 34 -17.70 2.09 -15.95
N SER A 35 -17.06 1.87 -17.10
CA SER A 35 -16.53 0.59 -17.57
C SER A 35 -15.02 0.47 -17.37
N GLY A 36 -14.50 -0.75 -17.22
CA GLY A 36 -13.06 -1.03 -17.17
C GLY A 36 -12.49 -1.10 -15.75
N ASN A 37 -11.16 -1.03 -15.64
CA ASN A 37 -10.44 -1.21 -14.38
C ASN A 37 -10.83 -0.15 -13.36
N LYS A 38 -11.12 -0.61 -12.15
CA LYS A 38 -11.58 0.22 -11.03
C LYS A 38 -10.44 0.69 -10.14
N ARG A 39 -9.25 0.16 -10.36
CA ARG A 39 -7.99 0.61 -9.76
C ARG A 39 -7.00 0.88 -10.90
N THR A 40 -6.46 2.09 -10.95
CA THR A 40 -5.57 2.51 -12.04
C THR A 40 -4.43 3.37 -11.53
N ASP A 41 -3.26 3.20 -12.12
CA ASP A 41 -2.08 3.99 -11.79
C ASP A 41 -2.08 5.34 -12.51
N TYR A 42 -1.74 6.38 -11.76
CA TYR A 42 -1.61 7.75 -12.22
C TYR A 42 -0.30 8.35 -11.73
N VAL A 43 0.12 9.45 -12.35
CA VAL A 43 1.24 10.26 -11.88
C VAL A 43 0.72 11.59 -11.36
N LEU A 44 0.84 11.80 -10.04
CA LEU A 44 0.65 13.10 -9.42
C LEU A 44 1.92 13.93 -9.62
N THR A 45 1.78 15.12 -10.20
CA THR A 45 2.90 16.05 -10.39
C THR A 45 2.67 17.29 -9.55
N TRP A 46 3.62 17.59 -8.67
CA TRP A 46 3.68 18.84 -7.92
C TRP A 46 4.58 19.82 -8.65
N ASP A 47 4.09 21.04 -8.88
CA ASP A 47 4.82 22.11 -9.53
C ASP A 47 4.47 23.44 -8.87
N LEU A 48 5.36 24.42 -8.99
CA LEU A 48 5.17 25.75 -8.44
C LEU A 48 4.79 26.71 -9.58
N LEU A 49 3.74 27.49 -9.35
CA LEU A 49 3.27 28.51 -10.27
C LEU A 49 3.68 29.88 -9.75
N ASP A 50 4.40 30.65 -10.56
CA ASP A 50 4.54 32.08 -10.32
C ASP A 50 3.22 32.76 -10.68
N THR A 51 2.53 33.31 -9.68
CA THR A 51 1.23 33.95 -9.87
C THR A 51 1.33 35.33 -10.54
N THR A 52 2.51 35.92 -10.60
CA THR A 52 2.77 37.23 -11.22
C THR A 52 2.90 37.09 -12.73
N THR A 53 3.69 36.11 -13.17
CA THR A 53 3.95 35.85 -14.60
C THR A 53 3.02 34.81 -15.20
N GLY A 54 2.39 33.98 -14.35
CA GLY A 54 1.56 32.85 -14.78
C GLY A 54 2.36 31.66 -15.30
N THR A 55 3.67 31.62 -15.08
CA THR A 55 4.58 30.57 -15.57
C THR A 55 4.87 29.52 -14.50
N TRP A 56 4.99 28.27 -14.90
CA TRP A 56 5.38 27.19 -14.00
C TRP A 56 6.90 27.18 -13.79
N LEU A 57 7.36 26.73 -12.63
CA LEU A 57 8.79 26.59 -12.33
C LEU A 57 9.48 25.58 -13.26
N SER A 58 8.73 24.61 -13.76
CA SER A 58 9.21 23.64 -14.74
C SER A 58 9.29 24.19 -16.17
N GLU A 59 8.74 25.38 -16.45
CA GLU A 59 8.79 26.02 -17.76
C GLU A 59 10.12 26.77 -17.98
N GLY A 60 10.62 26.75 -19.22
CA GLY A 60 11.82 27.48 -19.64
C GLY A 60 13.12 26.66 -19.59
N THR A 61 14.16 27.24 -20.19
CA THR A 61 15.49 26.62 -20.24
C THR A 61 16.13 26.62 -18.85
N GLY A 62 16.38 25.44 -18.29
CA GLY A 62 16.90 25.29 -16.92
C GLY A 62 15.85 25.29 -15.82
N GLY A 63 14.56 25.22 -16.16
CA GLY A 63 13.47 25.07 -15.20
C GLY A 63 13.62 23.81 -14.34
N ILE A 64 13.16 23.88 -13.09
CA ILE A 64 13.23 22.75 -12.15
C ILE A 64 12.02 21.85 -12.42
N PRO A 65 12.20 20.56 -12.78
CA PRO A 65 11.09 19.68 -13.08
C PRO A 65 10.17 19.50 -11.86
N GLY A 66 8.86 19.46 -12.12
CA GLY A 66 7.87 19.13 -11.10
C GLY A 66 8.14 17.77 -10.45
N LEU A 67 7.83 17.66 -9.16
CA LEU A 67 7.98 16.44 -8.39
C LEU A 67 6.91 15.43 -8.81
N LYS A 68 7.34 14.35 -9.46
CA LYS A 68 6.45 13.25 -9.87
C LYS A 68 6.34 12.20 -8.78
N GLN A 69 5.12 11.75 -8.52
CA GLN A 69 4.77 10.67 -7.60
C GLN A 69 3.77 9.72 -8.27
N ASN A 70 4.08 8.43 -8.28
CA ASN A 70 3.14 7.42 -8.77
C ASN A 70 2.09 7.15 -7.68
N VAL A 71 0.82 7.17 -8.06
CA VAL A 71 -0.31 6.96 -7.15
C VAL A 71 -1.34 6.05 -7.82
N ALA A 72 -1.84 5.06 -7.08
CA ALA A 72 -2.98 4.27 -7.50
C ALA A 72 -4.28 4.99 -7.07
N VAL A 73 -5.22 5.12 -7.99
CA VAL A 73 -6.57 5.63 -7.71
C VAL A 73 -7.54 4.48 -7.86
N GLU A 74 -8.34 4.26 -6.82
CA GLU A 74 -9.35 3.21 -6.77
C GLU A 74 -10.74 3.81 -6.61
N ASP A 75 -11.70 3.33 -7.40
CA ASP A 75 -13.10 3.72 -7.28
C ASP A 75 -13.62 3.39 -5.87
N PRO A 76 -14.28 4.35 -5.19
CA PRO A 76 -14.90 4.07 -3.91
C PRO A 76 -15.83 2.86 -4.04
N THR A 77 -15.68 1.88 -3.14
CA THR A 77 -16.45 0.61 -3.11
C THR A 77 -16.06 -0.46 -4.15
N SER A 78 -15.00 -0.24 -4.94
CA SER A 78 -14.41 -1.30 -5.77
C SER A 78 -14.01 -2.49 -4.89
N ASN A 79 -14.72 -3.60 -5.08
CA ASN A 79 -14.46 -4.90 -4.42
C ASN A 79 -14.26 -6.01 -5.46
N THR A 80 -13.90 -5.62 -6.69
CA THR A 80 -13.78 -6.51 -7.85
C THR A 80 -12.40 -7.13 -7.99
N LEU A 81 -11.42 -6.62 -7.24
CA LEU A 81 -10.13 -7.28 -7.03
C LEU A 81 -10.27 -8.34 -5.94
N GLY A 82 -9.27 -9.22 -5.81
CA GLY A 82 -9.22 -10.19 -4.73
C GLY A 82 -10.34 -11.25 -4.73
N LEU A 83 -10.43 -11.97 -3.62
CA LEU A 83 -11.39 -13.05 -3.38
C LEU A 83 -12.36 -12.70 -2.26
N GLU A 84 -13.57 -12.32 -2.66
CA GLU A 84 -14.60 -11.87 -1.74
C GLU A 84 -15.69 -12.92 -1.53
N LYS A 85 -16.11 -13.12 -0.28
CA LYS A 85 -17.11 -14.15 0.09
C LYS A 85 -18.49 -13.94 -0.55
N PHE A 86 -18.79 -12.73 -1.03
CA PHE A 86 -20.08 -12.36 -1.61
C PHE A 86 -20.10 -12.46 -3.15
N TYR A 87 -18.98 -12.79 -3.80
CA TYR A 87 -18.95 -13.09 -5.23
C TYR A 87 -18.90 -14.60 -5.51
N ALA A 88 -19.42 -14.98 -6.68
CA ALA A 88 -19.25 -16.32 -7.21
C ALA A 88 -17.99 -16.41 -8.07
N TYR A 89 -17.22 -17.47 -7.89
CA TYR A 89 -15.97 -17.71 -8.63
C TYR A 89 -15.97 -19.09 -9.29
N THR A 90 -15.33 -19.18 -10.46
CA THR A 90 -14.99 -20.46 -11.10
C THR A 90 -13.49 -20.56 -11.28
N GLY A 91 -12.90 -21.71 -11.01
CA GLY A 91 -11.44 -21.82 -10.98
C GLY A 91 -10.91 -23.23 -11.11
N LYS A 92 -9.58 -23.31 -11.13
CA LYS A 92 -8.83 -24.56 -11.20
C LYS A 92 -7.54 -24.47 -10.40
N ASN A 93 -7.07 -25.63 -9.96
CA ASN A 93 -5.72 -25.75 -9.41
C ASN A 93 -4.69 -25.56 -10.53
N THR A 94 -3.63 -24.82 -10.25
CA THR A 94 -2.52 -24.56 -11.21
C THR A 94 -1.24 -25.33 -10.83
N GLY A 95 -1.32 -26.22 -9.85
CA GLY A 95 -0.19 -27.03 -9.35
C GLY A 95 0.51 -26.41 -8.15
N ALA A 96 1.31 -27.20 -7.43
CA ALA A 96 2.07 -26.75 -6.24
C ALA A 96 1.22 -26.04 -5.15
N GLY A 97 -0.07 -26.34 -5.03
CA GLY A 97 -0.97 -25.66 -4.08
C GLY A 97 -1.41 -24.25 -4.49
N SER A 98 -1.15 -23.85 -5.72
CA SER A 98 -1.67 -22.61 -6.31
C SER A 98 -3.02 -22.82 -7.02
N THR A 99 -3.79 -21.75 -7.12
CA THR A 99 -5.12 -21.73 -7.74
C THR A 99 -5.31 -20.50 -8.60
N VAL A 100 -6.09 -20.63 -9.67
CA VAL A 100 -6.67 -19.48 -10.39
C VAL A 100 -8.19 -19.49 -10.23
N MET A 101 -8.76 -18.34 -9.87
CA MET A 101 -10.19 -18.14 -9.61
C MET A 101 -10.67 -16.94 -10.43
N ASN A 102 -11.74 -17.10 -11.20
CA ASN A 102 -12.31 -16.06 -12.03
C ASN A 102 -13.60 -15.56 -11.39
N ASN A 103 -13.67 -14.27 -11.09
CA ASN A 103 -14.87 -13.61 -10.61
C ASN A 103 -15.92 -13.58 -11.74
N LEU A 104 -17.05 -14.26 -11.55
CA LEU A 104 -18.10 -14.38 -12.57
C LEU A 104 -18.86 -13.08 -12.82
N ALA A 105 -18.81 -12.12 -11.90
CA ALA A 105 -19.47 -10.83 -12.02
C ALA A 105 -18.57 -9.77 -12.68
N ALA A 106 -17.29 -9.73 -12.30
CA ALA A 106 -16.37 -8.67 -12.72
C ALA A 106 -15.38 -9.10 -13.82
N GLY A 107 -15.18 -10.40 -14.03
CA GLY A 107 -14.18 -10.92 -14.98
C GLY A 107 -12.74 -10.87 -14.47
N ASN A 108 -12.48 -10.48 -13.22
CA ASN A 108 -11.15 -10.52 -12.63
C ASN A 108 -10.68 -11.98 -12.43
N SER A 109 -9.51 -12.30 -12.96
CA SER A 109 -8.81 -13.56 -12.69
C SER A 109 -7.81 -13.34 -11.57
N VAL A 110 -8.00 -14.05 -10.46
CA VAL A 110 -7.09 -14.05 -9.31
C VAL A 110 -6.28 -15.33 -9.29
N TRP A 111 -4.97 -15.23 -9.45
CA TRP A 111 -4.05 -16.33 -9.16
C TRP A 111 -3.47 -16.15 -7.76
N SER A 112 -3.33 -17.21 -6.97
CA SER A 112 -2.74 -17.10 -5.63
C SER A 112 -1.90 -18.32 -5.24
N TYR A 113 -0.84 -18.07 -4.47
CA TYR A 113 0.08 -19.09 -3.98
C TYR A 113 0.70 -18.70 -2.62
N ASN A 114 0.75 -19.65 -1.67
CA ASN A 114 1.49 -19.48 -0.42
C ASN A 114 2.94 -19.95 -0.63
N ALA A 115 3.86 -19.02 -0.88
CA ALA A 115 5.26 -19.32 -1.14
C ALA A 115 6.03 -19.72 0.12
N VAL A 116 5.64 -19.20 1.29
CA VAL A 116 6.22 -19.56 2.59
C VAL A 116 5.08 -19.89 3.55
N ASN A 117 5.26 -20.95 4.34
CA ASN A 117 4.37 -21.26 5.45
C ASN A 117 5.16 -21.95 6.57
N ASN A 118 5.52 -21.18 7.58
CA ASN A 118 6.28 -21.60 8.75
C ASN A 118 5.35 -21.63 9.97
N PRO A 119 5.01 -22.83 10.49
CA PRO A 119 4.23 -22.95 11.72
C PRO A 119 4.99 -22.30 12.88
N GLY A 120 4.33 -21.35 13.56
CA GLY A 120 4.87 -20.70 14.75
C GLY A 120 4.25 -21.27 16.02
N ARG A 121 4.52 -20.61 17.16
CA ARG A 121 3.82 -20.89 18.42
C ARG A 121 2.52 -20.07 18.41
N GLY A 122 1.42 -20.69 17.99
CA GLY A 122 0.14 -20.03 17.81
C GLY A 122 0.05 -19.26 16.50
N VAL A 123 0.80 -18.15 16.37
CA VAL A 123 0.80 -17.33 15.15
C VAL A 123 1.77 -17.91 14.11
N ASN A 124 1.28 -18.16 12.89
CA ASN A 124 2.08 -18.66 11.77
C ASN A 124 2.68 -17.53 10.93
N THR A 125 3.94 -17.70 10.51
CA THR A 125 4.55 -16.84 9.51
C THR A 125 4.32 -17.41 8.13
N PHE A 126 3.61 -16.68 7.26
CA PHE A 126 3.41 -17.08 5.87
C PHE A 126 3.69 -15.92 4.92
N PHE A 127 4.00 -16.26 3.68
CA PHE A 127 4.07 -15.31 2.57
C PHE A 127 3.16 -15.78 1.44
N ARG A 128 2.09 -15.04 1.18
CA ARG A 128 1.16 -15.30 0.08
C ARG A 128 1.39 -14.28 -1.02
N ILE A 129 1.37 -14.75 -2.25
CA ILE A 129 1.40 -13.93 -3.45
C ILE A 129 0.04 -14.08 -4.15
N ALA A 130 -0.50 -12.98 -4.67
CA ALA A 130 -1.66 -12.99 -5.53
C ALA A 130 -1.42 -12.13 -6.78
N TYR A 131 -2.05 -12.48 -7.89
CA TYR A 131 -2.09 -11.69 -9.12
C TYR A 131 -3.54 -11.44 -9.50
N ASN A 132 -3.88 -10.21 -9.85
CA ASN A 132 -5.21 -9.81 -10.32
C ASN A 132 -5.12 -9.28 -11.75
N SER A 133 -5.86 -9.87 -12.68
CA SER A 133 -5.85 -9.44 -14.08
C SER A 133 -6.42 -8.04 -14.32
N LEU A 134 -7.24 -7.52 -13.39
CA LEU A 134 -7.81 -6.18 -13.44
C LEU A 134 -7.11 -5.16 -12.52
N ASP A 135 -6.07 -5.58 -11.79
CA ASP A 135 -5.25 -4.63 -11.04
C ASP A 135 -4.12 -4.14 -11.94
N THR A 136 -4.17 -2.87 -12.34
CA THR A 136 -3.08 -2.24 -13.11
C THR A 136 -2.10 -1.49 -12.22
N SER A 137 -2.27 -1.57 -10.89
CA SER A 137 -1.39 -0.86 -9.97
C SER A 137 -0.07 -1.58 -9.76
N ASP A 138 0.99 -0.78 -9.69
CA ASP A 138 2.34 -1.22 -9.34
C ASP A 138 2.45 -1.36 -7.82
N THR A 139 2.79 -2.55 -7.33
CA THR A 139 3.07 -2.79 -5.91
C THR A 139 4.54 -3.13 -5.72
N VAL A 140 4.96 -3.41 -4.48
CA VAL A 140 6.32 -3.92 -4.23
C VAL A 140 6.58 -5.30 -4.88
N LEU A 141 5.56 -5.98 -5.43
CA LEU A 141 5.73 -7.20 -6.24
C LEU A 141 5.55 -6.94 -7.75
N GLY A 142 5.25 -5.70 -8.15
CA GLY A 142 5.06 -5.28 -9.53
C GLY A 142 3.60 -5.17 -9.94
N GLY A 143 3.38 -4.80 -11.21
CA GLY A 143 2.06 -4.55 -11.79
C GLY A 143 1.11 -5.73 -11.66
N GLY A 144 -0.01 -5.50 -10.96
CA GLY A 144 -1.10 -6.47 -10.76
C GLY A 144 -0.81 -7.58 -9.75
N TRP A 145 0.42 -7.63 -9.22
CA TRP A 145 0.82 -8.54 -8.16
C TRP A 145 0.63 -7.91 -6.79
N SER A 146 0.24 -8.70 -5.80
CA SER A 146 0.19 -8.32 -4.39
C SER A 146 0.78 -9.42 -3.53
N GLY A 147 1.21 -9.04 -2.34
CA GLY A 147 1.86 -9.93 -1.40
C GLY A 147 1.27 -9.73 -0.01
N GLN A 148 1.27 -10.78 0.78
CA GLN A 148 0.78 -10.78 2.16
C GLN A 148 1.80 -11.48 3.03
N ALA A 149 2.45 -10.74 3.91
CA ALA A 149 3.43 -11.27 4.85
C ALA A 149 2.78 -11.36 6.24
N ALA A 150 2.24 -12.53 6.57
CA ALA A 150 1.68 -12.91 7.88
C ALA A 150 0.68 -11.95 8.57
N GLY A 151 0.12 -10.99 7.85
CA GLY A 151 -0.84 -10.00 8.33
C GLY A 151 -2.02 -9.82 7.38
N PRO A 152 -2.98 -8.93 7.69
CA PRO A 152 -4.18 -8.77 6.89
C PRO A 152 -3.94 -7.83 5.70
N LEU A 153 -2.86 -7.05 5.71
CA LEU A 153 -2.57 -6.01 4.72
C LEU A 153 -1.76 -6.53 3.53
N ARG A 154 -1.95 -5.86 2.39
CA ARG A 154 -1.02 -5.86 1.26
C ARG A 154 0.36 -5.42 1.74
N LEU A 155 1.39 -6.16 1.38
CA LEU A 155 2.77 -5.80 1.68
C LEU A 155 3.10 -4.42 1.10
N GLY A 156 3.71 -3.57 1.92
CA GLY A 156 4.08 -2.20 1.56
C GLY A 156 2.95 -1.18 1.71
N ALA A 157 1.72 -1.60 1.99
CA ALA A 157 0.59 -0.71 2.21
C ALA A 157 0.30 -0.54 3.72
N PRO A 158 0.18 0.68 4.23
CA PRO A 158 -0.37 0.95 5.56
C PRO A 158 -1.90 1.00 5.54
N LEU A 159 -2.52 1.08 6.71
CA LEU A 159 -3.86 1.64 6.84
C LEU A 159 -3.86 3.09 6.34
N ASP A 160 -4.84 3.43 5.50
CA ASP A 160 -5.03 4.80 5.02
C ASP A 160 -6.18 5.47 5.79
N PHE A 161 -5.85 6.57 6.46
CA PHE A 161 -6.76 7.33 7.32
C PHE A 161 -7.27 8.55 6.56
N HIS A 162 -8.58 8.65 6.39
CA HIS A 162 -9.18 9.72 5.58
C HIS A 162 -10.39 10.40 6.26
N PRO A 163 -10.41 11.74 6.35
CA PRO A 163 -9.27 12.64 6.17
C PRO A 163 -8.28 12.57 7.36
N ASN A 164 -7.03 12.96 7.14
CA ASN A 164 -6.08 13.16 8.24
C ASN A 164 -6.21 14.58 8.84
N PRO A 165 -5.99 14.78 10.15
CA PRO A 165 -5.73 13.75 11.18
C PRO A 165 -7.00 13.18 11.84
N ASN A 166 -8.19 13.61 11.43
CA ASN A 166 -9.46 13.22 12.03
C ASN A 166 -10.25 12.29 11.09
N PRO A 167 -9.91 10.99 11.01
CA PRO A 167 -10.49 10.12 9.99
C PRO A 167 -11.97 9.84 10.27
N THR A 168 -12.73 9.82 9.18
CA THR A 168 -14.10 9.30 9.11
C THR A 168 -14.15 7.96 8.36
N GLU A 169 -13.11 7.67 7.57
CA GLU A 169 -12.87 6.40 6.91
C GLU A 169 -11.46 5.89 7.23
N VAL A 170 -11.33 4.58 7.44
CA VAL A 170 -10.03 3.88 7.46
C VAL A 170 -10.06 2.80 6.40
N ARG A 171 -9.09 2.83 5.49
CA ARG A 171 -8.98 1.89 4.38
C ARG A 171 -7.92 0.85 4.68
N LEU A 172 -8.28 -0.41 4.49
CA LEU A 172 -7.43 -1.58 4.68
C LEU A 172 -7.27 -2.26 3.32
N PRO A 173 -6.18 -1.99 2.58
CA PRO A 173 -5.83 -2.78 1.39
C PRO A 173 -5.32 -4.14 1.84
N ASP A 174 -6.05 -5.21 1.54
CA ASP A 174 -5.72 -6.55 2.00
C ASP A 174 -4.71 -7.27 1.10
N GLY A 175 -4.29 -8.47 1.52
CA GLY A 175 -3.24 -9.25 0.88
C GLY A 175 -3.50 -9.66 -0.58
N ASP A 176 -4.76 -9.87 -0.97
CA ASP A 176 -5.11 -10.26 -2.34
C ASP A 176 -5.58 -9.08 -3.20
N GLY A 177 -5.72 -7.90 -2.59
CA GLY A 177 -5.77 -6.63 -3.28
C GLY A 177 -7.05 -5.84 -3.14
N THR A 178 -8.05 -6.37 -2.47
CA THR A 178 -9.27 -5.63 -2.16
C THR A 178 -8.99 -4.54 -1.13
N THR A 179 -9.53 -3.35 -1.37
CA THR A 179 -9.53 -2.29 -0.36
C THR A 179 -10.83 -2.29 0.44
N HIS A 180 -10.73 -2.58 1.74
CA HIS A 180 -11.84 -2.59 2.67
C HIS A 180 -11.97 -1.25 3.40
N VAL A 181 -13.18 -0.67 3.45
CA VAL A 181 -13.41 0.65 4.06
C VAL A 181 -14.21 0.54 5.35
N PHE A 182 -13.58 0.86 6.47
CA PHE A 182 -14.21 1.04 7.77
C PHE A 182 -14.73 2.46 7.89
N ARG A 183 -15.99 2.64 8.33
CA ARG A 183 -16.61 3.96 8.46
C ARG A 183 -16.95 4.30 9.90
N LYS A 184 -16.53 5.47 10.34
CA LYS A 184 -16.84 5.98 11.67
C LYS A 184 -18.34 6.21 11.81
N GLN A 185 -18.91 5.76 12.92
CA GLN A 185 -20.32 5.92 13.27
C GLN A 185 -20.50 7.11 14.22
N ALA A 186 -21.75 7.54 14.41
CA ALA A 186 -22.08 8.68 15.28
C ALA A 186 -21.69 8.45 16.75
N ASP A 187 -21.65 7.20 17.21
CA ASP A 187 -21.20 6.80 18.55
C ASP A 187 -19.67 6.71 18.67
N GLY A 188 -18.93 7.03 17.60
CA GLY A 188 -17.47 6.96 17.55
C GLY A 188 -16.89 5.59 17.21
N THR A 189 -17.73 4.55 17.06
CA THR A 189 -17.28 3.20 16.65
C THR A 189 -16.99 3.12 15.15
N TRP A 190 -16.29 2.07 14.72
CA TRP A 190 -15.97 1.83 13.32
C TRP A 190 -16.79 0.66 12.76
N LYS A 191 -17.63 0.95 11.76
CA LYS A 191 -18.40 -0.06 11.04
C LYS A 191 -17.53 -0.69 9.96
N ALA A 192 -17.36 -2.00 10.03
CA ALA A 192 -16.68 -2.78 9.01
C ALA A 192 -17.52 -2.88 7.72
N PRO A 193 -16.87 -3.06 6.55
CA PRO A 193 -17.59 -3.33 5.30
C PRO A 193 -18.20 -4.74 5.30
N ALA A 194 -19.10 -5.00 4.34
CA ALA A 194 -19.74 -6.32 4.21
C ALA A 194 -18.71 -7.44 3.98
N GLY A 195 -18.92 -8.61 4.57
CA GLY A 195 -18.02 -9.76 4.45
C GLY A 195 -16.75 -9.68 5.33
N VAL A 196 -16.46 -8.49 5.88
CA VAL A 196 -15.33 -8.25 6.78
C VAL A 196 -15.82 -8.13 8.21
N HIS A 197 -15.43 -9.07 9.06
CA HIS A 197 -15.92 -9.15 10.44
C HIS A 197 -14.89 -8.67 11.47
N PHE A 198 -13.99 -7.77 11.06
CA PHE A 198 -13.04 -7.16 11.98
C PHE A 198 -13.69 -6.02 12.78
N ARG A 199 -13.23 -5.82 14.02
CA ARG A 199 -13.52 -4.62 14.81
C ARG A 199 -12.29 -3.71 14.83
N LEU A 200 -12.39 -2.52 14.26
CA LEU A 200 -11.34 -1.50 14.31
C LEU A 200 -11.54 -0.59 15.52
N THR A 201 -10.48 -0.33 16.28
CA THR A 201 -10.47 0.59 17.42
C THR A 201 -9.20 1.43 17.45
N ALA A 202 -9.33 2.72 17.72
CA ALA A 202 -8.21 3.59 18.06
C ALA A 202 -7.93 3.53 19.56
N LYS A 203 -6.66 3.64 19.96
CA LYS A 203 -6.28 3.82 21.37
C LYS A 203 -6.83 5.15 21.88
N ALA A 204 -7.30 5.19 23.13
CA ALA A 204 -7.82 6.42 23.72
C ALA A 204 -6.70 7.43 23.98
N GLY A 205 -7.00 8.73 23.84
CA GLY A 205 -6.03 9.82 24.07
C GLY A 205 -4.91 9.90 23.04
N LEU A 206 -5.08 9.26 21.88
CA LEU A 206 -4.11 9.27 20.79
C LEU A 206 -3.99 10.67 20.18
N ASP A 207 -2.75 11.16 20.07
CA ASP A 207 -2.41 12.36 19.31
C ASP A 207 -1.37 11.99 18.25
N CYS A 208 -1.85 11.34 17.18
CA CYS A 208 -1.00 10.96 16.05
C CYS A 208 -0.71 12.20 15.20
N THR A 209 0.44 12.81 15.45
CA THR A 209 1.05 13.82 14.56
C THR A 209 2.26 13.21 13.86
N PRO A 210 2.60 13.65 12.63
CA PRO A 210 3.80 13.18 11.92
C PRO A 210 5.10 13.24 12.72
N ASP A 211 5.20 14.17 13.68
CA ASP A 211 6.43 14.45 14.45
C ASP A 211 6.52 13.73 15.82
N LYS A 212 5.54 12.89 16.19
CA LYS A 212 5.52 12.18 17.49
C LYS A 212 5.96 10.72 17.33
N ASP A 213 6.68 10.22 18.34
CA ASP A 213 7.18 8.84 18.41
C ASP A 213 6.08 7.84 18.04
N PRO A 214 6.42 6.78 17.28
CA PRO A 214 5.42 5.84 16.82
C PRO A 214 4.84 5.11 18.02
N VAL A 215 3.59 5.43 18.38
CA VAL A 215 2.77 4.60 19.27
C VAL A 215 2.49 3.31 18.49
N PRO A 216 3.15 2.19 18.79
CA PRO A 216 3.14 1.02 17.90
C PRO A 216 1.80 0.29 17.90
N ASP A 217 0.95 0.56 18.90
CA ASP A 217 -0.38 0.01 19.11
C ASP A 217 -1.48 1.09 19.01
N ALA A 218 -1.24 2.13 18.23
CA ALA A 218 -2.17 3.25 18.03
C ALA A 218 -3.56 2.79 17.55
N TRP A 219 -3.58 1.79 16.69
CA TRP A 219 -4.80 1.19 16.15
C TRP A 219 -4.78 -0.32 16.33
N THR A 220 -5.94 -0.89 16.61
CA THR A 220 -6.15 -2.34 16.73
C THR A 220 -7.26 -2.78 15.80
N LEU A 221 -6.97 -3.79 14.99
CA LEU A 221 -7.96 -4.56 14.25
C LEU A 221 -8.13 -5.91 14.94
N LEU A 222 -9.30 -6.14 15.54
CA LEU A 222 -9.62 -7.39 16.23
C LEU A 222 -10.41 -8.31 15.29
N ARG A 223 -9.92 -9.53 15.09
CA ARG A 223 -10.63 -10.62 14.41
C ARG A 223 -11.56 -11.36 15.37
N PRO A 224 -12.66 -11.97 14.90
CA PRO A 224 -13.56 -12.75 15.76
C PRO A 224 -12.90 -13.92 16.51
N ASP A 225 -11.75 -14.42 16.06
CA ASP A 225 -10.98 -15.48 16.73
C ASP A 225 -10.13 -14.97 17.92
N GLY A 226 -10.20 -13.68 18.24
CA GLY A 226 -9.42 -13.04 19.31
C GLY A 226 -8.08 -12.48 18.84
N THR A 227 -7.65 -12.76 17.60
CA THR A 227 -6.38 -12.25 17.05
C THR A 227 -6.44 -10.73 16.86
N ARG A 228 -5.44 -10.03 17.38
CA ARG A 228 -5.27 -8.59 17.27
C ARG A 228 -4.14 -8.25 16.31
N PHE A 229 -4.42 -7.41 15.32
CA PHE A 229 -3.42 -6.78 14.48
C PHE A 229 -3.22 -5.35 14.97
N LEU A 230 -2.00 -5.00 15.38
CA LEU A 230 -1.68 -3.69 15.94
C LEU A 230 -0.96 -2.85 14.89
N PHE A 231 -1.34 -1.58 14.79
CA PHE A 231 -0.78 -0.65 13.83
C PHE A 231 -0.30 0.62 14.50
N GLY A 232 0.78 1.19 13.95
CA GLY A 232 1.30 2.48 14.35
C GLY A 232 0.38 3.64 13.95
N CYS A 233 0.73 4.85 14.40
CA CYS A 233 0.09 6.09 13.94
C CYS A 233 0.18 6.30 12.43
N ASP A 234 1.22 5.74 11.81
CA ASP A 234 1.48 5.74 10.37
C ASP A 234 0.72 4.65 9.60
N GLY A 235 -0.08 3.83 10.31
CA GLY A 235 -0.89 2.77 9.74
C GLY A 235 -0.14 1.49 9.39
N TYR A 236 1.17 1.41 9.63
CA TYR A 236 1.94 0.18 9.37
C TYR A 236 1.69 -0.86 10.47
N LEU A 237 1.57 -2.13 10.06
CA LEU A 237 1.41 -3.26 10.98
C LEU A 237 2.67 -3.40 11.82
N THR A 238 2.55 -3.42 13.14
CA THR A 238 3.70 -3.55 14.06
C THR A 238 3.77 -4.94 14.67
N SER A 239 2.59 -5.53 14.95
CA SER A 239 2.51 -6.84 15.58
C SER A 239 1.18 -7.54 15.34
N VAL A 240 1.22 -8.86 15.45
CA VAL A 240 0.07 -9.75 15.51
C VAL A 240 0.12 -10.49 16.82
N VAL A 241 -0.97 -10.42 17.59
CA VAL A 241 -1.10 -11.09 18.89
C VAL A 241 -2.30 -12.01 18.83
N ASP A 242 -2.10 -13.31 19.02
CA ASP A 242 -3.22 -14.25 19.11
C ASP A 242 -3.98 -14.13 20.45
N ASN A 243 -5.02 -14.94 20.59
CA ASN A 243 -5.85 -14.98 21.80
C ASN A 243 -5.08 -15.47 23.05
N ASP A 244 -3.99 -16.21 22.88
CA ASP A 244 -3.17 -16.75 23.97
C ASP A 244 -2.01 -15.82 24.35
N GLY A 245 -1.83 -14.71 23.62
CA GLY A 245 -0.79 -13.72 23.87
C GLY A 245 0.52 -13.96 23.12
N ASN A 246 0.59 -14.99 22.27
CA ASN A 246 1.77 -15.18 21.41
C ASN A 246 1.85 -14.01 20.42
N THR A 247 3.03 -13.38 20.36
CA THR A 247 3.23 -12.13 19.63
C THR A 247 4.25 -12.29 18.52
N GLN A 248 3.85 -11.98 17.29
CA GLN A 248 4.71 -11.87 16.13
C GLN A 248 4.92 -10.39 15.80
N THR A 249 6.16 -9.97 15.52
CA THR A 249 6.51 -8.55 15.28
C THR A 249 7.10 -8.32 13.90
N TYR A 250 6.98 -7.08 13.43
CA TYR A 250 7.32 -6.65 12.07
C TYR A 250 8.35 -5.52 12.13
N THR A 251 9.49 -5.73 11.50
CA THR A 251 10.56 -4.72 11.44
C THR A 251 10.65 -4.12 10.05
N TYR A 252 10.81 -2.81 9.97
CA TYR A 252 10.84 -2.06 8.71
C TYR A 252 12.13 -1.26 8.58
N GLU A 253 12.58 -1.08 7.34
CA GLU A 253 13.49 0.02 6.96
C GLU A 253 12.65 1.15 6.35
N GLU A 254 12.95 2.39 6.72
CA GLU A 254 12.32 3.56 6.10
C GLU A 254 13.26 4.16 5.07
N ARG A 255 12.76 4.37 3.85
CA ARG A 255 13.49 5.03 2.77
C ARG A 255 12.55 5.83 1.87
N LYS A 256 13.12 6.74 1.09
CA LYS A 256 12.36 7.44 0.05
C LYS A 256 12.19 6.54 -1.16
N SER A 257 10.94 6.21 -1.48
CA SER A 257 10.55 5.50 -2.70
C SER A 257 9.63 6.40 -3.53
N ASN A 258 9.92 6.56 -4.83
CA ASN A 258 9.17 7.46 -5.72
C ASN A 258 8.89 8.85 -5.11
N ASN A 259 9.92 9.43 -4.45
CA ASN A 259 9.84 10.71 -3.75
C ASN A 259 8.86 10.78 -2.57
N LYS A 260 8.57 9.64 -1.93
CA LYS A 260 7.73 9.53 -0.74
C LYS A 260 8.44 8.70 0.35
N PRO A 261 8.45 9.13 1.62
CA PRO A 261 8.86 8.27 2.74
C PRO A 261 7.98 7.02 2.78
N THR A 262 8.61 5.85 2.76
CA THR A 262 7.94 4.55 2.69
C THR A 262 8.67 3.55 3.57
N LYS A 263 7.90 2.75 4.33
CA LYS A 263 8.44 1.64 5.12
C LYS A 263 8.39 0.34 4.33
N PHE A 264 9.54 -0.33 4.27
CA PHE A 264 9.72 -1.63 3.64
C PHE A 264 9.94 -2.66 4.73
N LEU A 265 9.10 -3.70 4.77
CA LEU A 265 9.24 -4.79 5.74
C LEU A 265 10.57 -5.49 5.49
N THR A 266 11.47 -5.52 6.46
CA THR A 266 12.77 -6.21 6.35
C THR A 266 12.69 -7.63 6.85
N TYR A 267 12.09 -7.83 8.03
CA TYR A 267 11.90 -9.17 8.60
C TYR A 267 10.74 -9.24 9.58
N ILE A 268 10.32 -10.47 9.83
CA ILE A 268 9.30 -10.85 10.81
C ILE A 268 9.95 -11.70 11.89
N THR A 269 9.72 -11.34 13.14
CA THR A 269 10.10 -12.15 14.30
C THR A 269 8.88 -12.90 14.83
N ASP A 270 8.99 -14.23 14.93
CA ASP A 270 7.92 -15.08 15.44
C ASP A 270 7.81 -15.04 16.97
N PRO A 271 6.77 -15.64 17.57
CA PRO A 271 6.62 -15.66 19.03
C PRO A 271 7.71 -16.39 19.81
N ALA A 272 8.58 -17.15 19.14
CA ALA A 272 9.74 -17.79 19.74
C ALA A 272 11.02 -16.92 19.64
N GLY A 273 10.93 -15.71 19.08
CA GLY A 273 12.05 -14.79 18.91
C GLY A 273 12.92 -15.06 17.67
N ARG A 274 12.45 -15.89 16.73
CA ARG A 274 13.19 -16.24 15.51
C ARG A 274 12.80 -15.32 14.37
N GLN A 275 13.77 -14.87 13.57
CA GLN A 275 13.49 -14.27 12.28
C GLN A 275 12.93 -15.35 11.34
N SER A 276 11.62 -15.33 11.15
CA SER A 276 10.85 -16.39 10.47
C SER A 276 10.54 -16.08 9.00
N LEU A 277 10.74 -14.82 8.61
CA LEU A 277 10.71 -14.34 7.22
C LEU A 277 11.65 -13.12 7.11
N THR A 278 12.42 -13.08 6.04
CA THR A 278 13.18 -11.90 5.59
C THR A 278 12.69 -11.53 4.20
N VAL A 279 12.58 -10.23 3.91
CA VAL A 279 12.18 -9.72 2.61
C VAL A 279 13.25 -8.75 2.11
N ASP A 280 13.88 -9.12 1.01
CA ASP A 280 14.85 -8.28 0.33
C ASP A 280 14.19 -7.53 -0.83
N TYR A 281 14.67 -6.33 -1.10
CA TYR A 281 14.21 -5.50 -2.21
C TYR A 281 15.41 -5.06 -3.02
N TYR A 282 15.23 -4.92 -4.34
CA TYR A 282 16.20 -4.24 -5.18
C TYR A 282 16.37 -2.79 -4.71
N LYS A 283 17.61 -2.36 -4.56
CA LYS A 283 17.94 -0.99 -4.14
C LYS A 283 18.42 -0.18 -5.34
N LYS A 284 18.05 1.10 -5.37
CA LYS A 284 18.61 2.03 -6.35
C LYS A 284 20.12 2.10 -6.16
N GLY A 285 20.87 1.88 -7.23
CA GLY A 285 22.33 1.81 -7.22
C GLY A 285 22.90 0.40 -7.03
N ASP A 286 22.06 -0.65 -6.94
CA ASP A 286 22.55 -2.03 -6.91
C ASP A 286 23.54 -2.29 -8.05
N ALA A 287 24.73 -2.79 -7.70
CA ALA A 287 25.83 -2.95 -8.63
C ALA A 287 25.51 -3.96 -9.74
N SER A 288 24.72 -4.99 -9.41
CA SER A 288 24.17 -5.95 -10.35
C SER A 288 22.72 -6.31 -9.98
N TYR A 289 21.92 -6.57 -11.00
CA TYR A 289 20.55 -7.06 -10.86
C TYR A 289 20.18 -7.95 -12.05
N GLU A 290 19.17 -8.79 -11.88
CA GLU A 290 18.64 -9.64 -12.95
C GLU A 290 17.23 -9.21 -13.29
N TYR A 291 16.86 -9.26 -14.57
CA TYR A 291 15.50 -8.96 -15.03
C TYR A 291 15.17 -9.77 -16.28
N ILE A 292 13.88 -9.80 -16.64
CA ILE A 292 13.41 -10.38 -17.89
C ILE A 292 13.29 -9.26 -18.93
N ASP A 293 14.00 -9.37 -20.05
CA ASP A 293 13.95 -8.39 -21.13
C ASP A 293 12.74 -8.60 -22.06
N ASP A 294 12.59 -7.72 -23.05
CA ASP A 294 11.47 -7.74 -24.02
C ASP A 294 11.45 -9.01 -24.88
N SER A 295 12.55 -9.78 -24.93
CA SER A 295 12.62 -11.08 -25.61
C SER A 295 12.20 -12.25 -24.71
N GLY A 296 11.92 -11.97 -23.43
CA GLY A 296 11.63 -12.98 -22.41
C GLY A 296 12.89 -13.63 -21.82
N ALA A 297 14.08 -13.12 -22.12
CA ALA A 297 15.34 -13.68 -21.63
C ALA A 297 15.69 -13.10 -20.25
N LYS A 298 16.23 -13.95 -19.36
CA LYS A 298 16.82 -13.50 -18.10
C LYS A 298 18.20 -12.90 -18.37
N VAL A 299 18.36 -11.61 -18.10
CA VAL A 299 19.58 -10.85 -18.36
C VAL A 299 20.08 -10.14 -17.10
N THR A 300 21.37 -9.81 -17.07
CA THR A 300 22.00 -9.07 -15.96
C THR A 300 22.19 -7.61 -16.35
N GLY A 301 21.71 -6.70 -15.50
CA GLY A 301 22.02 -5.27 -15.56
C GLY A 301 23.05 -4.86 -14.52
N SER A 302 23.58 -3.65 -14.65
CA SER A 302 24.42 -3.01 -13.63
C SER A 302 23.90 -1.62 -13.28
N HIS A 303 24.27 -1.11 -12.10
CA HIS A 303 23.93 0.23 -11.62
C HIS A 303 22.43 0.53 -11.70
N LEU A 304 21.63 -0.18 -10.91
CA LEU A 304 20.18 -0.14 -11.03
C LEU A 304 19.61 1.28 -10.81
N THR A 305 19.02 1.86 -11.85
CA THR A 305 18.34 3.17 -11.79
C THR A 305 16.89 3.12 -12.29
N ASN A 306 16.43 1.98 -12.76
CA ASN A 306 15.08 1.79 -13.26
C ASN A 306 14.07 1.66 -12.10
N SER A 307 13.14 2.62 -12.00
CA SER A 307 12.10 2.65 -10.96
C SER A 307 11.04 1.56 -11.10
N LYS A 308 11.03 0.85 -12.23
CA LYS A 308 10.22 -0.35 -12.44
C LYS A 308 10.85 -1.62 -11.86
N ILE A 309 12.02 -1.52 -11.25
CA ILE A 309 12.74 -2.65 -10.65
C ILE A 309 13.19 -2.33 -9.23
N TYR A 310 13.84 -1.19 -8.98
CA TYR A 310 14.18 -0.83 -7.60
C TYR A 310 12.89 -0.65 -6.78
N ASP A 311 12.99 -0.85 -5.47
CA ASP A 311 11.86 -0.91 -4.53
C ASP A 311 10.91 -2.11 -4.67
N HIS A 312 11.16 -3.01 -5.62
CA HIS A 312 10.45 -4.27 -5.73
C HIS A 312 11.18 -5.39 -4.98
N ILE A 313 10.44 -6.41 -4.54
CA ILE A 313 11.00 -7.61 -3.92
C ILE A 313 12.03 -8.24 -4.86
N LYS A 314 13.16 -8.62 -4.27
CA LYS A 314 14.22 -9.37 -4.94
C LYS A 314 13.91 -10.87 -4.88
N SER A 315 13.96 -11.52 -6.05
CA SER A 315 13.85 -12.98 -6.18
C SER A 315 15.17 -13.69 -5.93
#